data_AF-A0A7D7ZQG8-F1
#
_entry.id   AF-A0A7D7ZQG8-F1
#
_cell.length_a   1.000
_cell.length_b   1.000
_cell.length_c   1.000
_cell.angle_alpha   90.00
_cell.angle_beta   90.00
_cell.angle_gamma   90.00
#
_symmetry.space_group_name_H-M   'P 1'
#
loop_
_entity.id
_entity.type
_entity.pdbx_description
1 polymer ?
#
loop_
_entity_poly.entity_id
_entity_poly.type
_entity_poly.pdbx_seq_one_letter_code
_entity_poly.pdbx_strand_id
1 'polypeptide(L)'
;MLKPAPKTAISKFQQDFDTVLVDLKNDSNILENRDELFAVWYASPFIKRVCISHPGWLKKLLASGELHVDYDIEVYRHLLSEAISEANSVEGLQQLLRQIRATCFARIAWRDLQQNTTVQQTLSELSFFAEICVQETLQWCFDWLQSQSLVKDFVKTLPQNIVIFALGKLGGGELNFSSDIDIVFAYSDNDENNQQVVGQEQAGKAIEFYLKVVQLFIKILSEPTQDGFVFRVDTRLRPFGNSGTLVPSFLSIDQYFQAHGRDWERYAWMKARVIAGDRQVGEHFLQEVTPFIYRRYLDYGTIQSLREMKALVDAKARQDAAKENLKIGFGGIREIEFIAQMFQLIYGGKDSSLRIRSTLKALQQLQEQSLLSAEWTENLTDAYLFLRKAENGLQLREDQQIHALPFERQQQAHYAYLMGVQDWPAFYVEYKKYTNIVNTVYQSLLETTNLQMKMDMMKKS
;
A
#
# COMPACT_ATOMS: atom_id res chain seq x y z
N MET A 1 -23.05 9.82 -3.47
CA MET A 1 -23.67 9.11 -2.34
C MET A 1 -24.32 7.82 -2.82
N LEU A 2 -24.32 6.76 -1.99
CA LEU A 2 -25.03 5.52 -2.30
C LEU A 2 -26.54 5.75 -2.43
N LYS A 3 -27.20 4.93 -3.26
CA LYS A 3 -28.66 4.86 -3.31
C LYS A 3 -29.18 4.14 -2.05
N PRO A 4 -30.46 4.29 -1.67
CA PRO A 4 -31.04 3.50 -0.59
C PRO A 4 -30.91 1.98 -0.86
N ALA A 5 -30.70 1.20 0.21
CA ALA A 5 -30.63 -0.25 0.11
C ALA A 5 -31.93 -0.85 -0.47
N PRO A 6 -31.87 -1.98 -1.21
CA PRO A 6 -33.08 -2.64 -1.70
C PRO A 6 -34.00 -3.06 -0.54
N LYS A 7 -35.32 -2.91 -0.72
CA LYS A 7 -36.33 -3.28 0.30
C LYS A 7 -36.18 -4.70 0.84
N THR A 8 -35.76 -5.64 -0.02
CA THR A 8 -35.51 -7.04 0.35
C THR A 8 -34.32 -7.21 1.30
N ALA A 9 -33.34 -6.32 1.26
CA ALA A 9 -32.19 -6.32 2.17
C ALA A 9 -32.53 -5.61 3.49
N ILE A 10 -33.34 -4.55 3.45
CA ILE A 10 -33.74 -3.75 4.62
C ILE A 10 -34.41 -4.62 5.69
N SER A 11 -35.30 -5.54 5.33
CA SER A 11 -35.98 -6.40 6.33
C SER A 11 -35.00 -7.30 7.08
N LYS A 12 -34.02 -7.87 6.38
CA LYS A 12 -32.95 -8.68 7.00
C LYS A 12 -32.04 -7.82 7.87
N PHE A 13 -31.64 -6.65 7.38
CA PHE A 13 -30.80 -5.73 8.15
C PHE A 13 -31.52 -5.15 9.36
N GLN A 14 -32.84 -4.98 9.31
CA GLN A 14 -33.63 -4.65 10.49
C GLN A 14 -33.49 -5.69 11.57
N GLN A 15 -33.63 -6.97 11.22
CA GLN A 15 -33.48 -8.06 12.18
C GLN A 15 -32.07 -8.06 12.78
N ASP A 16 -31.04 -7.92 11.96
CA ASP A 16 -29.65 -7.84 12.43
C ASP A 16 -29.43 -6.62 13.32
N PHE A 17 -29.97 -5.46 12.96
CA PHE A 17 -29.91 -4.22 13.74
C PHE A 17 -30.59 -4.38 15.10
N ASP A 18 -31.81 -4.93 15.13
CA ASP A 18 -32.59 -5.11 16.35
C ASP A 18 -31.98 -6.17 17.29
N THR A 19 -31.26 -7.15 16.73
CA THR A 19 -30.71 -8.31 17.46
C THR A 19 -29.26 -8.12 17.89
N VAL A 20 -28.44 -7.46 17.08
CA VAL A 20 -26.98 -7.42 17.25
C VAL A 20 -26.49 -6.06 17.75
N LEU A 21 -27.22 -5.00 17.43
CA LEU A 21 -26.94 -3.64 17.89
C LEU A 21 -27.89 -3.24 19.03
N VAL A 22 -28.20 -4.18 19.95
CA VAL A 22 -29.18 -3.97 21.03
C VAL A 22 -28.84 -2.75 21.91
N ASP A 23 -27.56 -2.52 22.17
CA ASP A 23 -27.08 -1.38 22.97
C ASP A 23 -27.10 -0.05 22.19
N LEU A 24 -27.26 -0.13 20.87
CA LEU A 24 -27.24 0.97 19.94
C LEU A 24 -28.63 1.26 19.31
N LYS A 25 -29.59 0.34 19.45
CA LYS A 25 -30.92 0.45 18.79
C LYS A 25 -31.74 1.63 19.28
N ASN A 26 -31.44 2.13 20.48
CA ASN A 26 -32.08 3.29 21.09
C ASN A 26 -31.20 4.56 20.99
N ASP A 27 -30.03 4.48 20.37
CA ASP A 27 -29.13 5.61 20.21
C ASP A 27 -29.66 6.55 19.13
N SER A 28 -29.93 7.80 19.49
CA SER A 28 -30.56 8.78 18.59
C SER A 28 -29.72 9.02 17.33
N ASN A 29 -28.39 9.09 17.46
CA ASN A 29 -27.50 9.34 16.33
C ASN A 29 -27.54 8.19 15.33
N ILE A 30 -27.68 6.95 15.81
CA ILE A 30 -27.74 5.76 14.94
C ILE A 30 -29.10 5.66 14.25
N LEU A 31 -30.17 5.99 14.96
CA LEU A 31 -31.53 6.00 14.39
C LEU A 31 -31.68 7.07 13.30
N GLU A 32 -31.10 8.26 13.52
CA GLU A 32 -31.07 9.34 12.52
C GLU A 32 -30.28 8.95 11.26
N ASN A 33 -29.22 8.16 11.39
CA ASN A 33 -28.35 7.73 10.30
C ASN A 33 -28.63 6.30 9.78
N ARG A 34 -29.82 5.77 10.07
CA ARG A 34 -30.16 4.36 9.81
C ARG A 34 -30.16 3.97 8.33
N ASP A 35 -30.73 4.82 7.48
CA ASP A 35 -30.81 4.56 6.04
C ASP A 35 -29.41 4.51 5.42
N GLU A 36 -28.52 5.38 5.89
CA GLU A 36 -27.10 5.39 5.53
C GLU A 36 -26.41 4.10 5.98
N LEU A 37 -26.60 3.70 7.24
CA LEU A 37 -26.06 2.45 7.77
C LEU A 37 -26.48 1.25 6.93
N PHE A 38 -27.76 1.16 6.55
CA PHE A 38 -28.26 0.06 5.73
C PHE A 38 -27.75 0.10 4.30
N ALA A 39 -27.58 1.29 3.72
CA ALA A 39 -26.99 1.46 2.40
C ALA A 39 -25.53 0.96 2.39
N VAL A 40 -24.76 1.32 3.42
CA VAL A 40 -23.36 0.91 3.58
C VAL A 40 -23.24 -0.57 3.92
N TRP A 41 -24.10 -1.13 4.78
CA TRP A 41 -24.15 -2.57 5.05
C TRP A 41 -24.53 -3.39 3.83
N TYR A 42 -25.42 -2.86 2.98
CA TYR A 42 -25.71 -3.50 1.70
C TYR A 42 -24.48 -3.50 0.82
N ALA A 43 -23.78 -2.36 0.67
CA ALA A 43 -22.57 -2.25 -0.14
C ALA A 43 -21.43 -3.17 0.36
N SER A 44 -21.16 -3.16 1.67
CA SER A 44 -20.00 -3.82 2.26
C SER A 44 -20.41 -4.76 3.42
N PRO A 45 -20.48 -6.06 3.15
CA PRO A 45 -20.51 -7.09 4.19
C PRO A 45 -19.39 -6.97 5.23
N PHE A 46 -18.20 -6.49 4.82
CA PHE A 46 -17.10 -6.18 5.74
C PHE A 46 -17.51 -5.15 6.81
N ILE A 47 -18.04 -3.98 6.41
CA ILE A 47 -18.47 -2.94 7.37
C ILE A 47 -19.53 -3.50 8.32
N LYS A 48 -20.49 -4.26 7.79
CA LYS A 48 -21.51 -4.92 8.62
C LYS A 48 -20.88 -5.80 9.70
N ARG A 49 -19.90 -6.65 9.35
CA ARG A 49 -19.19 -7.48 10.34
C ARG A 49 -18.49 -6.64 11.40
N VAL A 50 -17.83 -5.56 11.02
CA VAL A 50 -17.13 -4.68 11.97
C VAL A 50 -18.11 -3.95 12.91
N CYS A 51 -19.27 -3.50 12.41
CA CYS A 51 -20.32 -2.92 13.25
C CYS A 51 -20.86 -3.94 14.27
N ILE A 52 -21.00 -5.20 13.86
CA ILE A 52 -21.48 -6.29 14.72
C ILE A 52 -20.44 -6.69 15.78
N SER A 53 -19.19 -6.86 15.38
CA SER A 53 -18.13 -7.32 16.30
C SER A 53 -17.64 -6.24 17.26
N HIS A 54 -17.78 -4.96 16.89
CA HIS A 54 -17.24 -3.84 17.66
C HIS A 54 -18.23 -2.66 17.78
N PRO A 55 -19.45 -2.83 18.29
CA PRO A 55 -20.51 -1.79 18.22
C PRO A 55 -20.10 -0.40 18.75
N GLY A 56 -19.20 -0.31 19.72
CA GLY A 56 -18.77 0.95 20.34
C GLY A 56 -18.08 1.95 19.40
N TRP A 57 -17.35 1.51 18.36
CA TRP A 57 -16.63 2.44 17.48
C TRP A 57 -17.59 3.32 16.68
N LEU A 58 -18.66 2.71 16.13
CA LEU A 58 -19.62 3.42 15.29
C LEU A 58 -20.35 4.49 16.10
N LYS A 59 -20.76 4.17 17.33
CA LYS A 59 -21.36 5.12 18.26
C LYS A 59 -20.44 6.31 18.53
N LYS A 60 -19.15 6.03 18.82
CA LYS A 60 -18.16 7.08 19.08
C LYS A 60 -18.02 8.02 17.88
N LEU A 61 -17.83 7.47 16.67
CA LEU A 61 -17.61 8.26 15.46
C LEU A 61 -18.84 9.04 14.99
N LEU A 62 -20.04 8.50 15.18
CA LEU A 62 -21.28 9.23 14.88
C LEU A 62 -21.48 10.39 15.87
N ALA A 63 -21.21 10.17 17.15
CA ALA A 63 -21.33 11.21 18.18
C ALA A 63 -20.27 12.33 18.01
N SER A 64 -19.05 11.99 17.59
CA SER A 64 -17.99 12.97 17.34
C SER A 64 -18.06 13.63 15.96
N GLY A 65 -18.85 13.08 15.02
CA GLY A 65 -18.90 13.51 13.62
C GLY A 65 -17.69 13.06 12.78
N GLU A 66 -16.74 12.33 13.37
CA GLU A 66 -15.49 11.90 12.73
C GLU A 66 -15.70 10.88 11.59
N LEU A 67 -16.90 10.30 11.50
CA LEU A 67 -17.28 9.42 10.40
C LEU A 67 -17.18 10.10 9.02
N HIS A 68 -17.23 11.43 8.96
CA HIS A 68 -17.19 12.19 7.71
C HIS A 68 -15.93 13.06 7.54
N VAL A 69 -14.99 13.01 8.49
CA VAL A 69 -13.80 13.86 8.53
C VAL A 69 -12.57 13.13 7.98
N ASP A 70 -11.71 13.83 7.23
CA ASP A 70 -10.40 13.32 6.83
C ASP A 70 -9.46 13.16 8.03
N TYR A 71 -8.78 12.02 8.09
CA TYR A 71 -7.74 11.79 9.08
C TYR A 71 -6.38 11.99 8.44
N ASP A 72 -5.58 12.89 9.01
CA ASP A 72 -4.17 13.01 8.65
C ASP A 72 -3.31 11.99 9.42
N ILE A 73 -2.01 12.03 9.15
CA ILE A 73 -1.04 11.14 9.79
C ILE A 73 -0.93 11.35 11.31
N GLU A 74 -1.19 12.56 11.82
CA GLU A 74 -1.10 12.89 13.25
C GLU A 74 -2.25 12.24 14.03
N VAL A 75 -3.46 12.24 13.46
CA VAL A 75 -4.62 11.56 14.05
C VAL A 75 -4.34 10.07 14.21
N TYR A 76 -3.82 9.42 13.16
CA TYR A 76 -3.45 8.00 13.24
C TYR A 76 -2.31 7.74 14.22
N ARG A 77 -1.32 8.64 14.30
CA ARG A 77 -0.24 8.55 15.30
C ARG A 77 -0.79 8.56 16.71
N HIS A 78 -1.62 9.54 17.03
CA HIS A 78 -2.23 9.64 18.36
C HIS A 78 -3.03 8.37 18.70
N LEU A 79 -3.94 7.97 17.81
CA LEU A 79 -4.78 6.78 17.97
C LEU A 79 -3.98 5.49 18.23
N LEU A 80 -2.95 5.23 17.42
CA LEU A 80 -2.16 4.01 17.51
C LEU A 80 -1.19 4.04 18.68
N SER A 81 -0.51 5.17 18.92
CA SER A 81 0.44 5.30 20.05
C SER A 81 -0.24 5.13 21.40
N GLU A 82 -1.43 5.73 21.59
CA GLU A 82 -2.20 5.63 22.82
C GLU A 82 -2.59 4.18 23.08
N ALA A 83 -3.21 3.54 22.08
CA ALA A 83 -3.65 2.17 22.20
C ALA A 83 -2.48 1.18 22.42
N ILE A 84 -1.42 1.27 21.61
CA ILE A 84 -0.29 0.34 21.69
C ILE A 84 0.44 0.45 23.04
N SER A 85 0.47 1.63 23.65
CA SER A 85 1.08 1.83 24.98
C SER A 85 0.41 1.04 26.10
N GLU A 86 -0.86 0.67 25.95
CA GLU A 86 -1.60 -0.12 26.94
C GLU A 86 -1.36 -1.63 26.82
N ALA A 87 -0.75 -2.08 25.72
CA ALA A 87 -0.56 -3.50 25.44
C ALA A 87 0.61 -4.11 26.23
N ASN A 88 0.29 -4.97 27.20
CA ASN A 88 1.25 -5.64 28.09
C ASN A 88 1.60 -7.09 27.70
N SER A 89 1.15 -7.54 26.53
CA SER A 89 1.44 -8.87 26.00
C SER A 89 1.38 -8.88 24.47
N VAL A 90 2.02 -9.87 23.85
CA VAL A 90 2.02 -10.04 22.39
C VAL A 90 0.59 -10.30 21.88
N GLU A 91 -0.15 -11.16 22.57
CA GLU A 91 -1.52 -11.53 22.23
C GLU A 91 -2.47 -10.33 22.39
N GLY A 92 -2.29 -9.54 23.46
CA GLY A 92 -3.06 -8.31 23.68
C GLY A 92 -2.80 -7.26 22.59
N LEU A 93 -1.53 -7.08 22.19
CA LEU A 93 -1.19 -6.18 21.08
C LEU A 93 -1.78 -6.68 19.76
N GLN A 94 -1.70 -7.99 19.48
CA GLN A 94 -2.28 -8.59 18.28
C GLN A 94 -3.78 -8.33 18.18
N GLN A 95 -4.52 -8.56 19.26
CA GLN A 95 -5.97 -8.32 19.32
C GLN A 95 -6.29 -6.84 19.10
N LEU A 96 -5.58 -5.95 19.81
CA LEU A 96 -5.80 -4.51 19.76
C LEU A 96 -5.57 -3.94 18.35
N LEU A 97 -4.45 -4.27 17.72
CA LEU A 97 -4.14 -3.78 16.37
C LEU A 97 -5.16 -4.25 15.33
N ARG A 98 -5.66 -5.49 15.45
CA ARG A 98 -6.69 -6.02 14.54
C ARG A 98 -8.02 -5.29 14.72
N GLN A 99 -8.42 -5.00 15.96
CA GLN A 99 -9.60 -4.21 16.25
C GLN A 99 -9.47 -2.79 15.68
N ILE A 100 -8.37 -2.08 15.96
CA ILE A 100 -8.14 -0.72 15.46
C ILE A 100 -8.14 -0.72 13.93
N ARG A 101 -7.43 -1.66 13.30
CA ARG A 101 -7.40 -1.79 11.84
C ARG A 101 -8.81 -2.00 11.28
N ALA A 102 -9.59 -2.90 11.86
CA ALA A 102 -10.95 -3.18 11.42
C ALA A 102 -11.84 -1.92 11.49
N THR A 103 -11.80 -1.19 12.61
CA THR A 103 -12.61 0.02 12.80
C THR A 103 -12.15 1.19 11.92
N CYS A 104 -10.84 1.38 11.77
CA CYS A 104 -10.28 2.42 10.89
C CYS A 104 -10.61 2.14 9.42
N PHE A 105 -10.46 0.89 8.97
CA PHE A 105 -10.75 0.52 7.59
C PHE A 105 -12.25 0.60 7.31
N ALA A 106 -13.11 0.23 8.27
CA ALA A 106 -14.55 0.43 8.15
C ALA A 106 -14.92 1.91 8.05
N ARG A 107 -14.28 2.81 8.82
CA ARG A 107 -14.45 4.26 8.67
C ARG A 107 -14.04 4.75 7.28
N ILE A 108 -12.83 4.40 6.82
CA ILE A 108 -12.34 4.81 5.50
C ILE A 108 -13.30 4.31 4.40
N ALA A 109 -13.71 3.04 4.46
CA ALA A 109 -14.64 2.45 3.50
C ALA A 109 -16.01 3.11 3.53
N TRP A 110 -16.51 3.49 4.71
CA TRP A 110 -17.76 4.25 4.84
C TRP A 110 -17.67 5.58 4.08
N ARG A 111 -16.59 6.33 4.27
CA ARG A 111 -16.37 7.63 3.60
C ARG A 111 -16.26 7.49 2.09
N ASP A 112 -15.52 6.48 1.63
CA ASP A 112 -15.35 6.16 0.21
C ASP A 112 -16.70 5.86 -0.46
N LEU A 113 -17.52 5.01 0.16
CA LEU A 113 -18.86 4.64 -0.32
C LEU A 113 -19.83 5.83 -0.37
N GLN A 114 -19.78 6.69 0.65
CA GLN A 114 -20.64 7.87 0.71
C GLN A 114 -20.20 8.99 -0.26
N GLN A 115 -19.01 8.86 -0.86
CA GLN A 115 -18.37 9.84 -1.74
C GLN A 115 -17.98 11.12 -1.00
N ASN A 116 -17.63 10.99 0.29
CA ASN A 116 -17.15 12.09 1.13
C ASN A 116 -15.62 12.24 1.09
N THR A 117 -14.95 11.53 0.17
CA THR A 117 -13.51 11.53 -0.01
C THR A 117 -13.15 11.22 -1.46
N THR A 118 -11.99 11.70 -1.91
CA THR A 118 -11.42 11.33 -3.20
C THR A 118 -10.67 10.01 -3.11
N VAL A 119 -10.45 9.34 -4.25
CA VAL A 119 -9.64 8.11 -4.29
C VAL A 119 -8.26 8.40 -3.68
N GLN A 120 -7.61 9.49 -4.06
CA GLN A 120 -6.29 9.87 -3.54
C GLN A 120 -6.24 10.00 -2.02
N GLN A 121 -7.28 10.60 -1.42
CA GLN A 121 -7.40 10.71 0.04
C GLN A 121 -7.60 9.33 0.67
N THR A 122 -8.50 8.48 0.14
CA THR A 122 -8.65 7.08 0.58
C THR A 122 -7.31 6.34 0.58
N LEU A 123 -6.55 6.42 -0.53
CA LEU A 123 -5.25 5.75 -0.65
C LEU A 123 -4.21 6.32 0.34
N SER A 124 -4.25 7.62 0.58
CA SER A 124 -3.35 8.30 1.52
C SER A 124 -3.64 7.89 2.95
N GLU A 125 -4.90 7.89 3.39
CA GLU A 125 -5.30 7.47 4.75
C GLU A 125 -4.92 6.01 5.03
N LEU A 126 -5.16 5.10 4.08
CA LEU A 126 -4.74 3.71 4.19
C LEU A 126 -3.21 3.58 4.35
N SER A 127 -2.47 4.44 3.65
CA SER A 127 -1.00 4.48 3.74
C SER A 127 -0.51 5.07 5.05
N PHE A 128 -1.14 6.14 5.56
CA PHE A 128 -0.84 6.73 6.86
C PHE A 128 -1.07 5.74 7.99
N PHE A 129 -2.23 5.07 7.99
CA PHE A 129 -2.52 4.03 8.97
C PHE A 129 -1.46 2.92 8.97
N ALA A 130 -1.10 2.41 7.78
CA ALA A 130 -0.07 1.37 7.67
C ALA A 130 1.30 1.85 8.14
N GLU A 131 1.71 3.06 7.76
CA GLU A 131 3.00 3.64 8.15
C GLU A 131 3.12 3.81 9.66
N ILE A 132 2.12 4.42 10.31
CA ILE A 132 2.12 4.57 11.76
C ILE A 132 2.06 3.21 12.45
N CYS A 133 1.22 2.28 11.97
CA CYS A 133 1.13 0.94 12.56
C CYS A 133 2.48 0.21 12.51
N VAL A 134 3.24 0.35 11.41
CA VAL A 134 4.59 -0.19 11.30
C VAL A 134 5.55 0.48 12.27
N GLN A 135 5.54 1.82 12.39
CA GLN A 135 6.40 2.57 13.31
C GLN A 135 6.20 2.13 14.76
N GLU A 136 4.96 2.20 15.23
CA GLU A 136 4.62 1.91 16.63
C GLU A 136 4.82 0.43 16.97
N THR A 137 4.51 -0.48 16.04
CA THR A 137 4.74 -1.92 16.26
C THR A 137 6.23 -2.24 16.32
N LEU A 138 7.06 -1.62 15.48
CA LEU A 138 8.52 -1.79 15.55
C LEU A 138 9.04 -1.36 16.91
N GLN A 139 8.68 -0.16 17.36
CA GLN A 139 9.10 0.39 18.65
C GLN A 139 8.65 -0.51 19.80
N TRP A 140 7.39 -0.96 19.81
CA TRP A 140 6.90 -1.89 20.82
C TRP A 140 7.67 -3.22 20.82
N CYS A 141 7.99 -3.78 19.64
CA CYS A 141 8.75 -5.03 19.55
C CYS A 141 10.16 -4.89 20.12
N PHE A 142 10.79 -3.74 19.90
CA PHE A 142 12.05 -3.41 20.55
C PHE A 142 11.85 -3.43 22.06
N ASP A 143 11.03 -2.51 22.60
CA ASP A 143 10.86 -2.31 24.04
C ASP A 143 10.46 -3.60 24.76
N TRP A 144 9.56 -4.37 24.17
CA TRP A 144 9.16 -5.69 24.66
C TRP A 144 10.36 -6.62 24.78
N LEU A 145 11.12 -6.84 23.70
CA LEU A 145 12.27 -7.75 23.73
C LEU A 145 13.41 -7.23 24.61
N GLN A 146 13.59 -5.91 24.73
CA GLN A 146 14.54 -5.32 25.68
C GLN A 146 14.14 -5.65 27.13
N SER A 147 12.84 -5.58 27.44
CA SER A 147 12.31 -5.89 28.79
C SER A 147 12.41 -7.39 29.16
N GLN A 148 12.26 -8.28 28.18
CA GLN A 148 12.30 -9.73 28.36
C GLN A 148 13.73 -10.30 28.41
N SER A 149 14.67 -9.65 27.75
CA SER A 149 16.06 -10.11 27.66
C SER A 149 16.82 -9.73 28.93
N LEU A 150 17.54 -10.67 29.56
CA LEU A 150 18.50 -10.41 30.67
C LEU A 150 19.70 -9.54 30.26
N VAL A 151 19.69 -9.01 29.04
CA VAL A 151 20.79 -8.28 28.42
C VAL A 151 20.65 -6.79 28.75
N LYS A 152 20.50 -6.48 30.05
CA LYS A 152 20.31 -5.11 30.55
C LYS A 152 21.47 -4.16 30.21
N ASP A 153 22.67 -4.71 30.05
CA ASP A 153 23.89 -3.94 29.79
C ASP A 153 24.26 -3.83 28.30
N PHE A 154 23.86 -4.81 27.47
CA PHE A 154 24.23 -4.83 26.04
C PHE A 154 23.14 -4.23 25.13
N VAL A 155 21.88 -4.18 25.57
CA VAL A 155 20.80 -3.56 24.77
C VAL A 155 20.70 -2.03 24.98
N LYS A 156 21.12 -1.52 26.14
CA LYS A 156 21.24 -0.07 26.40
C LYS A 156 22.23 0.65 25.47
N THR A 157 23.15 -0.10 24.87
CA THR A 157 24.20 0.41 23.99
C THR A 157 24.01 0.00 22.53
N LEU A 158 22.97 -0.77 22.21
CA LEU A 158 22.64 -1.05 20.81
C LEU A 158 21.94 0.19 20.24
N PRO A 159 22.56 0.90 19.30
CA PRO A 159 21.87 1.98 18.63
C PRO A 159 20.67 1.37 17.87
N GLN A 160 19.52 2.07 17.85
CA GLN A 160 18.34 1.66 17.07
C GLN A 160 18.61 1.85 15.56
N ASN A 161 19.64 1.19 15.04
CA ASN A 161 20.14 1.34 13.69
C ASN A 161 19.36 0.51 12.67
N ILE A 162 18.29 -0.17 13.09
CA ILE A 162 17.39 -0.83 12.14
C ILE A 162 16.54 0.23 11.44
N VAL A 163 16.29 0.01 10.17
CA VAL A 163 15.46 0.85 9.32
C VAL A 163 14.50 -0.06 8.55
N ILE A 164 13.26 0.39 8.41
CA ILE A 164 12.27 -0.24 7.52
C ILE A 164 12.07 0.67 6.32
N PHE A 165 12.37 0.14 5.14
CA PHE A 165 12.03 0.75 3.86
C PHE A 165 10.72 0.18 3.34
N ALA A 166 9.74 1.02 3.06
CA ALA A 166 8.56 0.65 2.29
C ALA A 166 8.85 0.72 0.80
N LEU A 167 8.40 -0.30 0.06
CA LEU A 167 8.44 -0.36 -1.39
C LEU A 167 7.00 -0.39 -1.93
N GLY A 168 6.86 -0.54 -3.26
CA GLY A 168 5.57 -0.75 -3.89
C GLY A 168 4.55 0.35 -3.58
N LYS A 169 3.32 -0.05 -3.24
CA LYS A 169 2.22 0.87 -2.95
C LYS A 169 2.41 1.65 -1.65
N LEU A 170 2.99 1.04 -0.61
CA LEU A 170 3.25 1.75 0.65
C LEU A 170 4.36 2.81 0.48
N GLY A 171 5.41 2.48 -0.27
CA GLY A 171 6.47 3.42 -0.64
C GLY A 171 5.95 4.62 -1.46
N GLY A 172 4.98 4.36 -2.34
CA GLY A 172 4.27 5.38 -3.12
C GLY A 172 3.21 6.19 -2.37
N GLY A 173 2.88 5.82 -1.12
CA GLY A 173 1.79 6.45 -0.37
C GLY A 173 0.41 6.19 -0.98
N GLU A 174 0.24 5.01 -1.56
CA GLU A 174 -0.92 4.67 -2.39
C GLU A 174 -1.40 3.23 -2.13
N LEU A 175 -1.57 2.82 -0.86
CA LEU A 175 -2.18 1.53 -0.51
C LEU A 175 -3.69 1.47 -0.83
N ASN A 176 -4.17 0.27 -1.18
CA ASN A 176 -5.61 -0.08 -1.23
C ASN A 176 -6.03 -0.89 0.01
N PHE A 177 -7.34 -1.07 0.20
CA PHE A 177 -7.94 -1.76 1.36
C PHE A 177 -7.39 -3.16 1.68
N SER A 178 -7.03 -3.96 0.67
CA SER A 178 -6.46 -5.30 0.87
C SER A 178 -5.14 -5.44 0.12
N SER A 179 -4.19 -4.59 0.50
CA SER A 179 -2.82 -4.61 -0.02
C SER A 179 -1.87 -5.32 0.95
N ASP A 180 -0.90 -6.01 0.39
CA ASP A 180 0.28 -6.44 1.14
C ASP A 180 1.16 -5.21 1.40
N ILE A 181 1.92 -5.22 2.50
CA ILE A 181 2.93 -4.19 2.76
C ILE A 181 4.30 -4.73 2.35
N ASP A 182 4.80 -4.20 1.23
CA ASP A 182 6.13 -4.50 0.70
C ASP A 182 7.18 -3.75 1.53
N ILE A 183 7.94 -4.46 2.37
CA ILE A 183 8.93 -3.83 3.26
C ILE A 183 10.28 -4.55 3.23
N VAL A 184 11.35 -3.77 3.38
CA VAL A 184 12.72 -4.26 3.55
C VAL A 184 13.23 -3.77 4.90
N PHE A 185 13.58 -4.71 5.77
CA PHE A 185 14.33 -4.42 6.99
C PHE A 185 15.80 -4.36 6.64
N ALA A 186 16.51 -3.43 7.25
CA ALA A 186 17.96 -3.36 7.12
C ALA A 186 18.54 -2.66 8.34
N TYR A 187 19.85 -2.78 8.55
CA TYR A 187 20.51 -2.07 9.63
C TYR A 187 21.80 -1.40 9.17
N SER A 188 22.17 -0.31 9.82
CA SER A 188 23.47 0.35 9.61
C SER A 188 24.59 -0.38 10.35
N ASP A 189 25.63 -0.75 9.62
CA ASP A 189 26.90 -1.26 10.17
C ASP A 189 27.76 -0.14 10.78
N ASN A 190 27.46 1.13 10.47
CA ASN A 190 28.19 2.29 10.94
C ASN A 190 27.50 2.92 12.15
N ASP A 191 28.27 3.17 13.21
CA ASP A 191 27.84 4.00 14.34
C ASP A 191 28.39 5.42 14.09
N GLU A 192 27.52 6.37 13.72
CA GLU A 192 27.93 7.76 13.42
C GLU A 192 28.64 8.43 14.61
N ASN A 193 28.46 7.90 15.82
CA ASN A 193 29.08 8.42 17.04
C ASN A 193 30.54 7.97 17.29
N ASN A 194 31.16 7.23 16.36
CA ASN A 194 32.61 7.05 16.32
C ASN A 194 33.25 6.53 17.63
N GLN A 195 32.53 5.70 18.40
CA GLN A 195 33.08 5.05 19.60
C GLN A 195 32.95 3.53 19.47
N GLN A 196 34.09 2.95 19.09
CA GLN A 196 34.40 1.52 18.98
C GLN A 196 33.62 0.76 17.90
N VAL A 197 34.41 0.19 16.98
CA VAL A 197 34.07 -1.04 16.27
C VAL A 197 33.59 -2.04 17.31
N VAL A 198 32.27 -2.15 17.42
CA VAL A 198 31.57 -3.25 18.06
C VAL A 198 32.30 -4.52 17.63
N GLY A 199 32.98 -5.21 18.56
CA GLY A 199 33.75 -6.40 18.22
C GLY A 199 32.88 -7.40 17.46
N GLN A 200 33.45 -8.24 16.59
CA GLN A 200 32.68 -9.14 15.71
C GLN A 200 31.60 -9.94 16.46
N GLU A 201 31.88 -10.35 17.71
CA GLU A 201 30.92 -11.02 18.59
C GLU A 201 29.71 -10.14 18.95
N GLN A 202 29.95 -8.86 19.25
CA GLN A 202 28.91 -7.90 19.64
C GLN A 202 28.04 -7.52 18.42
N ALA A 203 28.62 -7.46 17.22
CA ALA A 203 27.89 -7.25 15.97
C ALA A 203 26.99 -8.46 15.65
N GLY A 204 27.50 -9.68 15.84
CA GLY A 204 26.71 -10.91 15.69
C GLY A 204 25.49 -10.94 16.62
N LYS A 205 25.67 -10.59 17.90
CA LYS A 205 24.57 -10.51 18.88
C LYS A 205 23.54 -9.42 18.53
N ALA A 206 23.96 -8.29 17.95
CA ALA A 206 23.06 -7.23 17.49
C ALA A 206 22.15 -7.74 16.36
N ILE A 207 22.74 -8.44 15.38
CA ILE A 207 22.00 -9.05 14.26
C ILE A 207 21.00 -10.09 14.79
N GLU A 208 21.40 -10.95 15.72
CA GLU A 208 20.49 -11.91 16.35
C GLU A 208 19.31 -11.23 17.05
N PHE A 209 19.56 -10.10 17.71
CA PHE A 209 18.51 -9.30 18.34
C PHE A 209 17.56 -8.70 17.30
N TYR A 210 18.08 -8.07 16.24
CA TYR A 210 17.24 -7.53 15.15
C TYR A 210 16.41 -8.62 14.47
N LEU A 211 16.97 -9.81 14.26
CA LEU A 211 16.21 -10.94 13.71
C LEU A 211 15.03 -11.31 14.60
N LYS A 212 15.20 -11.33 15.93
CA LYS A 212 14.09 -11.58 16.88
C LYS A 212 13.05 -10.47 16.84
N VAL A 213 13.47 -9.21 16.80
CA VAL A 213 12.57 -8.04 16.65
C VAL A 213 11.72 -8.19 15.38
N VAL A 214 12.35 -8.45 14.25
CA VAL A 214 11.65 -8.55 12.96
C VAL A 214 10.73 -9.78 12.90
N GLN A 215 11.13 -10.91 13.47
CA GLN A 215 10.26 -12.09 13.57
C GLN A 215 9.01 -11.81 14.43
N LEU A 216 9.19 -11.14 15.58
CA LEU A 216 8.08 -10.74 16.45
C LEU A 216 7.16 -9.73 15.75
N PHE A 217 7.74 -8.74 15.08
CA PHE A 217 7.01 -7.75 14.28
C PHE A 217 6.13 -8.41 13.21
N ILE A 218 6.70 -9.33 12.41
CA ILE A 218 5.95 -10.04 11.36
C ILE A 218 4.84 -10.90 11.99
N LYS A 219 5.12 -11.57 13.12
CA LYS A 219 4.12 -12.34 13.87
C LYS A 219 2.94 -11.46 14.28
N ILE A 220 3.21 -10.29 14.88
CA ILE A 220 2.16 -9.39 15.36
C ILE A 220 1.25 -8.92 14.22
N LEU A 221 1.84 -8.50 13.09
CA LEU A 221 1.07 -7.93 11.98
C LEU A 221 0.39 -8.96 11.08
N SER A 222 1.03 -10.11 10.81
CA SER A 222 0.60 -11.04 9.75
C SER A 222 0.00 -12.35 10.21
N GLU A 223 0.21 -12.79 11.45
CA GLU A 223 -0.32 -14.08 11.92
C GLU A 223 -1.85 -14.06 11.93
N PRO A 224 -2.55 -14.99 11.24
CA PRO A 224 -4.00 -15.05 11.33
C PRO A 224 -4.46 -15.47 12.74
N THR A 225 -5.32 -14.66 13.37
CA THR A 225 -6.01 -14.99 14.62
C THR A 225 -7.52 -15.08 14.38
N GLN A 226 -8.30 -15.31 15.44
CA GLN A 226 -9.77 -15.22 15.38
C GLN A 226 -10.27 -13.83 14.93
N ASP A 227 -9.48 -12.78 15.16
CA ASP A 227 -9.77 -11.39 14.79
C ASP A 227 -9.17 -11.03 13.42
N GLY A 228 -8.65 -12.02 12.67
CA GLY A 228 -8.00 -11.82 11.38
C GLY A 228 -6.51 -11.47 11.50
N PHE A 229 -6.04 -10.53 10.68
CA PHE A 229 -4.67 -10.04 10.65
C PHE A 229 -4.65 -8.52 10.42
N VAL A 230 -3.53 -7.86 10.71
CA VAL A 230 -3.38 -6.42 10.46
C VAL A 230 -2.99 -6.18 9.01
N PHE A 231 -1.86 -6.76 8.59
CA PHE A 231 -1.33 -6.70 7.23
C PHE A 231 -0.66 -8.00 6.83
N ARG A 232 -0.71 -8.35 5.54
CA ARG A 232 0.21 -9.32 4.98
C ARG A 232 1.54 -8.62 4.72
N VAL A 233 2.59 -9.04 5.41
CA VAL A 233 3.93 -8.46 5.25
C VAL A 233 4.68 -9.21 4.15
N ASP A 234 5.10 -8.51 3.11
CA ASP A 234 5.93 -9.07 2.04
C ASP A 234 7.36 -8.53 2.12
N THR A 235 8.31 -9.43 2.40
CA THR A 235 9.75 -9.10 2.50
C THR A 235 10.57 -9.59 1.32
N ARG A 236 9.93 -10.06 0.23
CA ARG A 236 10.60 -10.72 -0.90
C ARG A 236 11.42 -9.80 -1.79
N LEU A 237 11.21 -8.48 -1.69
CA LEU A 237 11.92 -7.47 -2.48
C LEU A 237 13.29 -7.07 -1.90
N ARG A 238 13.72 -7.71 -0.80
CA ARG A 238 15.08 -7.56 -0.25
C ARG A 238 16.12 -8.29 -1.13
N PRO A 239 17.41 -7.92 -1.07
CA PRO A 239 18.49 -8.66 -1.73
C PRO A 239 18.43 -10.18 -1.51
N PHE A 240 18.68 -10.93 -2.58
CA PHE A 240 18.55 -12.40 -2.63
C PHE A 240 17.13 -12.95 -2.33
N GLY A 241 16.12 -12.09 -2.18
CA GLY A 241 14.73 -12.46 -1.91
C GLY A 241 14.61 -13.43 -0.74
N ASN A 242 13.83 -14.50 -0.90
CA ASN A 242 13.61 -15.51 0.14
C ASN A 242 14.88 -16.22 0.62
N SER A 243 15.92 -16.30 -0.21
CA SER A 243 17.18 -16.95 0.12
C SER A 243 18.15 -16.02 0.87
N GLY A 244 17.85 -14.72 0.94
CA GLY A 244 18.65 -13.74 1.67
C GLY A 244 18.30 -13.66 3.15
N THR A 245 19.24 -13.13 3.93
CA THR A 245 18.98 -12.73 5.33
C THR A 245 17.77 -11.80 5.41
N LEU A 246 17.00 -11.88 6.49
CA LEU A 246 15.79 -11.09 6.68
C LEU A 246 16.12 -9.63 7.03
N VAL A 247 17.27 -9.39 7.66
CA VAL A 247 17.75 -8.07 8.07
C VAL A 247 19.19 -7.89 7.54
N PRO A 248 19.36 -7.66 6.23
CA PRO A 248 20.66 -7.36 5.64
C PRO A 248 21.23 -6.05 6.18
N SER A 249 22.56 -5.95 6.16
CA SER A 249 23.25 -4.71 6.47
C SER A 249 23.26 -3.77 5.28
N PHE A 250 23.35 -2.45 5.50
CA PHE A 250 23.43 -1.48 4.41
C PHE A 250 24.58 -1.79 3.44
N LEU A 251 25.76 -2.14 3.96
CA LEU A 251 26.90 -2.54 3.14
C LEU A 251 26.58 -3.76 2.28
N SER A 252 25.92 -4.76 2.84
CA SER A 252 25.56 -5.98 2.09
C SER A 252 24.53 -5.71 0.98
N ILE A 253 23.61 -4.77 1.18
CA ILE A 253 22.64 -4.36 0.16
C ILE A 253 23.34 -3.62 -0.97
N ASP A 254 24.22 -2.66 -0.65
CA ASP A 254 25.00 -1.92 -1.66
C ASP A 254 25.87 -2.86 -2.50
N GLN A 255 26.63 -3.75 -1.85
CA GLN A 255 27.44 -4.76 -2.53
C GLN A 255 26.59 -5.66 -3.44
N TYR A 256 25.40 -6.07 -2.99
CA TYR A 256 24.47 -6.83 -3.81
C TYR A 256 24.04 -6.04 -5.05
N PHE A 257 23.63 -4.78 -4.91
CA PHE A 257 23.19 -3.97 -6.04
C PHE A 257 24.29 -3.71 -7.05
N GLN A 258 25.53 -3.52 -6.60
CA GLN A 258 26.68 -3.34 -7.48
C GLN A 258 27.04 -4.63 -8.25
N ALA A 259 27.03 -5.78 -7.57
CA ALA A 259 27.48 -7.05 -8.17
C ALA A 259 26.38 -7.83 -8.91
N HIS A 260 25.14 -7.75 -8.44
CA HIS A 260 24.05 -8.66 -8.83
C HIS A 260 22.73 -7.96 -9.14
N GLY A 261 22.63 -6.65 -8.92
CA GLY A 261 21.37 -5.91 -9.00
C GLY A 261 20.74 -5.87 -10.40
N ARG A 262 19.53 -6.42 -10.51
CA ARG A 262 18.75 -6.57 -11.75
C ARG A 262 17.87 -5.36 -12.03
N ASP A 263 17.47 -5.19 -13.29
CA ASP A 263 16.69 -4.01 -13.70
C ASP A 263 15.29 -3.94 -13.08
N TRP A 264 14.66 -5.10 -12.84
CA TRP A 264 13.38 -5.13 -12.12
C TRP A 264 13.54 -4.70 -10.64
N GLU A 265 14.73 -4.83 -10.04
CA GLU A 265 14.99 -4.36 -8.68
C GLU A 265 15.09 -2.84 -8.64
N ARG A 266 15.59 -2.20 -9.71
CA ARG A 266 15.51 -0.74 -9.89
C ARG A 266 14.06 -0.28 -9.93
N TYR A 267 13.22 -0.99 -10.68
CA TYR A 267 11.78 -0.77 -10.76
C TYR A 267 11.09 -0.92 -9.39
N ALA A 268 11.50 -1.89 -8.57
CA ALA A 268 10.96 -2.05 -7.21
C ALA A 268 11.44 -0.96 -6.25
N TRP A 269 12.74 -0.68 -6.24
CA TRP A 269 13.40 0.21 -5.28
C TRP A 269 13.21 1.70 -5.57
N MET A 270 12.75 2.11 -6.75
CA MET A 270 12.43 3.53 -7.00
C MET A 270 11.33 4.09 -6.11
N LYS A 271 10.47 3.23 -5.55
CA LYS A 271 9.46 3.62 -4.56
C LYS A 271 9.94 3.50 -3.12
N ALA A 272 11.18 3.08 -2.89
CA ALA A 272 11.74 2.91 -1.55
C ALA A 272 11.67 4.21 -0.73
N ARG A 273 11.09 4.11 0.46
CA ARG A 273 10.93 5.23 1.41
C ARG A 273 11.16 4.73 2.83
N VAL A 274 11.89 5.49 3.64
CA VAL A 274 12.01 5.16 5.07
C VAL A 274 10.66 5.37 5.75
N ILE A 275 10.16 4.33 6.40
CA ILE A 275 8.89 4.39 7.14
C ILE A 275 9.02 4.12 8.62
N ALA A 276 10.09 3.49 9.12
CA ALA A 276 10.31 3.28 10.55
C ALA A 276 11.80 3.06 10.86
N GLY A 277 12.17 3.21 12.13
CA GLY A 277 13.56 3.15 12.60
C GLY A 277 14.29 4.48 12.45
N ASP A 278 15.62 4.46 12.37
CA ASP A 278 16.42 5.67 12.20
C ASP A 278 16.22 6.28 10.81
N ARG A 279 15.46 7.37 10.76
CA ARG A 279 15.13 8.06 9.51
C ARG A 279 16.34 8.72 8.86
N GLN A 280 17.24 9.32 9.65
CA GLN A 280 18.38 10.05 9.12
C GLN A 280 19.33 9.08 8.41
N VAL A 281 19.67 7.99 9.10
CA VAL A 281 20.55 6.93 8.60
C VAL A 281 19.93 6.23 7.39
N GLY A 282 18.62 5.95 7.44
CA GLY A 282 17.90 5.37 6.30
C GLY A 282 17.87 6.26 5.05
N GLU A 283 17.62 7.57 5.21
CA GLU A 283 17.58 8.50 4.07
C GLU A 283 18.97 8.72 3.49
N HIS A 284 20.03 8.70 4.31
CA HIS A 284 21.40 8.69 3.83
C HIS A 284 21.67 7.48 2.93
N PHE A 285 21.32 6.27 3.39
CA PHE A 285 21.47 5.06 2.60
C PHE A 285 20.69 5.09 1.28
N LEU A 286 19.46 5.64 1.27
CA LEU A 286 18.71 5.81 0.01
C LEU A 286 19.43 6.73 -0.99
N GLN A 287 20.18 7.73 -0.52
CA GLN A 287 21.02 8.56 -1.39
C GLN A 287 22.20 7.76 -1.95
N GLU A 288 22.80 6.88 -1.16
CA GLU A 288 23.91 6.01 -1.58
C GLU A 288 23.48 5.02 -2.69
N VAL A 289 22.30 4.41 -2.58
CA VAL A 289 21.79 3.47 -3.59
C VAL A 289 21.05 4.13 -4.76
N THR A 290 20.85 5.44 -4.72
CA THR A 290 20.21 6.20 -5.81
C THR A 290 20.88 5.97 -7.18
N PRO A 291 22.23 5.91 -7.32
CA PRO A 291 22.88 5.61 -8.60
C PRO A 291 22.56 4.21 -9.16
N PHE A 292 22.28 3.23 -8.30
CA PHE A 292 21.81 1.92 -8.73
C PHE A 292 20.41 2.01 -9.34
N ILE A 293 19.49 2.70 -8.67
CA ILE A 293 18.09 2.85 -9.07
C ILE A 293 17.98 3.70 -10.35
N TYR A 294 18.62 4.87 -10.36
CA TYR A 294 18.52 5.88 -11.41
C TYR A 294 19.85 6.08 -12.12
N ARG A 295 20.07 5.30 -13.20
CA ARG A 295 21.30 5.39 -13.99
C ARG A 295 21.42 6.73 -14.70
N ARG A 296 22.56 7.41 -14.55
CA ARG A 296 22.84 8.66 -15.26
C ARG A 296 23.07 8.47 -16.76
N TYR A 297 23.66 7.33 -17.14
CA TYR A 297 23.94 6.97 -18.52
C TYR A 297 23.19 5.69 -18.87
N LEU A 298 22.45 5.74 -19.98
CA LEU A 298 21.71 4.60 -20.50
C LEU A 298 22.47 4.02 -21.70
N ASP A 299 22.71 2.73 -21.65
CA ASP A 299 23.29 1.95 -22.72
C ASP A 299 22.20 1.17 -23.50
N TYR A 300 22.60 0.46 -24.54
CA TYR A 300 21.68 -0.42 -25.28
C TYR A 300 21.11 -1.53 -24.38
N GLY A 301 21.86 -1.99 -23.38
CA GLY A 301 21.41 -2.97 -22.40
C GLY A 301 20.15 -2.51 -21.67
N THR A 302 20.08 -1.22 -21.30
CA THR A 302 18.92 -0.66 -20.60
C THR A 302 17.62 -0.74 -21.43
N ILE A 303 17.70 -0.54 -22.75
CA ILE A 303 16.52 -0.70 -23.64
C ILE A 303 16.04 -2.15 -23.62
N GLN A 304 16.97 -3.08 -23.71
CA GLN A 304 16.66 -4.50 -23.72
C GLN A 304 15.98 -4.91 -22.40
N SER A 305 16.49 -4.42 -21.27
CA SER A 305 15.87 -4.64 -19.96
C SER A 305 14.46 -4.07 -19.85
N LEU A 306 14.20 -2.86 -20.37
CA LEU A 306 12.85 -2.30 -20.42
C LEU A 306 11.90 -3.15 -21.27
N ARG A 307 12.38 -3.69 -22.39
CA ARG A 307 11.60 -4.63 -23.24
C ARG A 307 11.31 -5.94 -22.52
N GLU A 308 12.28 -6.49 -21.79
CA GLU A 308 12.09 -7.70 -21.01
C GLU A 308 11.07 -7.50 -19.90
N MET A 309 11.14 -6.37 -19.19
CA MET A 309 10.13 -6.03 -18.18
C MET A 309 8.74 -5.83 -18.81
N LYS A 310 8.65 -5.17 -19.98
CA LYS A 310 7.39 -5.06 -20.73
C LYS A 310 6.85 -6.45 -21.08
N ALA A 311 7.69 -7.34 -21.60
CA ALA A 311 7.29 -8.70 -21.98
C ALA A 311 6.76 -9.50 -20.79
N LEU A 312 7.31 -9.32 -19.59
CA LEU A 312 6.81 -9.92 -18.36
C LEU A 312 5.42 -9.38 -17.97
N VAL A 313 5.20 -8.06 -18.10
CA VAL A 313 3.89 -7.44 -17.88
C VAL A 313 2.87 -7.99 -18.87
N ASP A 314 3.19 -8.00 -20.17
CA ASP A 314 2.34 -8.53 -21.24
C ASP A 314 2.00 -10.01 -21.02
N ALA A 315 2.99 -10.84 -20.65
CA ALA A 315 2.78 -12.26 -20.41
C ALA A 315 1.81 -12.48 -19.24
N LYS A 316 1.93 -11.69 -18.16
CA LYS A 316 1.01 -11.77 -17.04
C LYS A 316 -0.41 -11.32 -17.41
N ALA A 317 -0.53 -10.27 -18.21
CA ALA A 317 -1.83 -9.82 -18.73
C ALA A 317 -2.52 -10.88 -19.58
N ARG A 318 -1.77 -11.58 -20.45
CA ARG A 318 -2.31 -12.71 -21.24
C ARG A 318 -2.79 -13.85 -20.36
N GLN A 319 -2.06 -14.19 -19.30
CA GLN A 319 -2.43 -15.28 -18.40
C GLN A 319 -3.77 -15.00 -17.67
N ASP A 320 -4.04 -13.74 -17.33
CA ASP A 320 -5.24 -13.33 -16.60
C ASP A 320 -6.32 -12.68 -17.49
N ALA A 321 -6.14 -12.71 -18.83
CA ALA A 321 -7.06 -12.09 -19.78
C ALA A 321 -8.51 -12.59 -19.63
N ALA A 322 -8.69 -13.87 -19.31
CA ALA A 322 -10.01 -14.47 -19.12
C ALA A 322 -10.74 -14.02 -17.84
N LYS A 323 -10.04 -13.37 -16.90
CA LYS A 323 -10.59 -13.01 -15.57
C LYS A 323 -10.96 -11.54 -15.43
N GLU A 324 -10.82 -10.74 -16.49
CA GLU A 324 -11.09 -9.30 -16.48
C GLU A 324 -10.49 -8.60 -15.24
N ASN A 325 -9.17 -8.71 -15.13
CA ASN A 325 -8.44 -8.28 -13.95
C ASN A 325 -8.09 -6.79 -14.00
N LEU A 326 -8.55 -6.00 -13.03
CA LEU A 326 -8.34 -4.55 -12.95
C LEU A 326 -6.86 -4.16 -12.85
N LYS A 327 -6.04 -5.00 -12.22
CA LYS A 327 -4.64 -4.69 -11.91
C LYS A 327 -3.69 -5.15 -13.00
N ILE A 328 -3.80 -6.42 -13.41
CA ILE A 328 -2.81 -7.07 -14.28
C ILE A 328 -3.35 -7.40 -15.66
N GLY A 329 -4.64 -7.18 -15.95
CA GLY A 329 -5.19 -7.32 -17.29
C GLY A 329 -4.72 -6.21 -18.23
N PHE A 330 -4.96 -6.39 -19.52
CA PHE A 330 -4.66 -5.38 -20.53
C PHE A 330 -5.37 -4.05 -20.25
N GLY A 331 -4.63 -2.96 -20.27
CA GLY A 331 -5.14 -1.64 -19.89
C GLY A 331 -5.36 -1.46 -18.38
N GLY A 332 -4.86 -2.39 -17.55
CA GLY A 332 -5.02 -2.34 -16.10
C GLY A 332 -4.06 -1.39 -15.40
N ILE A 333 -4.21 -1.30 -14.07
CA ILE A 333 -3.43 -0.39 -13.21
C ILE A 333 -1.92 -0.58 -13.40
N ARG A 334 -1.46 -1.82 -13.57
CA ARG A 334 -0.03 -2.13 -13.74
C ARG A 334 0.57 -1.52 -15.00
N GLU A 335 -0.18 -1.42 -16.09
CA GLU A 335 0.33 -0.77 -17.32
C GLU A 335 0.53 0.73 -17.11
N ILE A 336 -0.37 1.39 -16.37
CA ILE A 336 -0.22 2.82 -16.00
C ILE A 336 1.00 3.02 -15.08
N GLU A 337 1.13 2.18 -14.05
CA GLU A 337 2.30 2.18 -13.16
C GLU A 337 3.59 1.98 -13.97
N PHE A 338 3.58 1.05 -14.92
CA PHE A 338 4.72 0.77 -15.78
C PHE A 338 5.10 1.95 -16.68
N ILE A 339 4.13 2.63 -17.29
CA ILE A 339 4.39 3.83 -18.12
C ILE A 339 5.14 4.86 -17.29
N ALA A 340 4.58 5.27 -16.15
CA ALA A 340 5.19 6.28 -15.30
C ALA A 340 6.62 5.88 -14.89
N GLN A 341 6.78 4.68 -14.34
CA GLN A 341 8.06 4.20 -13.82
C GLN A 341 9.11 3.98 -14.91
N MET A 342 8.71 3.56 -16.12
CA MET A 342 9.62 3.44 -17.26
C MET A 342 10.27 4.79 -17.59
N PHE A 343 9.49 5.87 -17.66
CA PHE A 343 10.06 7.21 -17.85
C PHE A 343 10.98 7.59 -16.68
N GLN A 344 10.63 7.26 -15.45
CA GLN A 344 11.46 7.57 -14.29
C GLN A 344 12.81 6.82 -14.32
N LEU A 345 12.84 5.56 -14.77
CA LEU A 345 14.10 4.82 -14.97
C LEU A 345 14.95 5.43 -16.08
N ILE A 346 14.34 5.93 -17.15
CA ILE A 346 15.05 6.54 -18.27
C ILE A 346 15.61 7.92 -17.89
N TYR A 347 14.78 8.78 -17.30
CA TYR A 347 15.10 10.21 -17.15
C TYR A 347 15.53 10.59 -15.72
N GLY A 348 15.15 9.81 -14.71
CA GLY A 348 15.39 10.11 -13.29
C GLY A 348 16.88 10.16 -12.89
N GLY A 349 17.76 9.54 -13.67
CA GLY A 349 19.21 9.65 -13.46
C GLY A 349 19.79 11.03 -13.80
N LYS A 350 19.21 11.71 -14.80
CA LYS A 350 19.61 13.06 -15.22
C LYS A 350 18.79 14.15 -14.54
N ASP A 351 17.53 13.87 -14.22
CA ASP A 351 16.60 14.81 -13.60
C ASP A 351 16.03 14.25 -12.30
N SER A 352 16.45 14.80 -11.16
CA SER A 352 15.96 14.38 -9.85
C SER A 352 14.50 14.73 -9.61
N SER A 353 13.91 15.68 -10.35
CA SER A 353 12.49 16.04 -10.23
C SER A 353 11.57 14.87 -10.61
N LEU A 354 12.06 13.91 -11.40
CA LEU A 354 11.33 12.71 -11.79
C LEU A 354 11.43 11.56 -10.79
N ARG A 355 12.15 11.72 -9.67
CA ARG A 355 12.30 10.68 -8.62
C ARG A 355 11.11 10.69 -7.64
N ILE A 356 9.90 10.75 -8.20
CA ILE A 356 8.63 10.85 -7.47
C ILE A 356 8.06 9.45 -7.22
N ARG A 357 7.70 9.13 -5.97
CA ARG A 357 7.23 7.77 -5.64
C ARG A 357 5.77 7.51 -6.01
N SER A 358 4.92 8.54 -5.98
CA SER A 358 3.49 8.43 -6.31
C SER A 358 3.27 8.39 -7.82
N THR A 359 2.47 7.43 -8.31
CA THR A 359 2.23 7.28 -9.74
C THR A 359 1.50 8.49 -10.35
N LEU A 360 0.49 9.05 -9.67
CA LEU A 360 -0.24 10.22 -10.19
C LEU A 360 0.66 11.46 -10.27
N LYS A 361 1.44 11.72 -9.23
CA LYS A 361 2.38 12.86 -9.22
C LYS A 361 3.47 12.68 -10.28
N ALA A 362 3.92 11.44 -10.53
CA ALA A 362 4.86 11.14 -11.60
C ALA A 362 4.26 11.45 -12.98
N LEU A 363 3.01 11.06 -13.25
CA LEU A 363 2.33 11.38 -14.53
C LEU A 363 2.23 12.90 -14.76
N GLN A 364 1.91 13.67 -13.72
CA GLN A 364 1.89 15.14 -13.78
C GLN A 364 3.28 15.71 -14.09
N GLN A 365 4.32 15.28 -13.38
CA GLN A 365 5.69 15.73 -13.64
C GLN A 365 6.17 15.39 -15.06
N LEU A 366 5.78 14.23 -15.59
CA LEU A 366 6.08 13.84 -16.96
C LEU A 366 5.41 14.75 -17.99
N GLN A 367 4.21 15.25 -17.72
CA GLN A 367 3.55 16.26 -18.55
C GLN A 367 4.27 17.61 -18.48
N GLU A 368 4.61 18.07 -17.27
CA GLU A 368 5.30 19.35 -17.07
C GLU A 368 6.65 19.39 -17.82
N GLN A 369 7.35 18.25 -17.89
CA GLN A 369 8.59 18.09 -18.65
C GLN A 369 8.38 17.77 -20.14
N SER A 370 7.14 17.79 -20.63
CA SER A 370 6.77 17.44 -22.02
C SER A 370 7.21 16.03 -22.46
N LEU A 371 7.42 15.12 -21.51
CA LEU A 371 7.77 13.71 -21.77
C LEU A 371 6.54 12.86 -22.13
N LEU A 372 5.37 13.28 -21.62
CA LEU A 372 4.03 12.83 -21.99
C LEU A 372 3.18 14.02 -22.47
N SER A 373 2.29 13.77 -23.43
CA SER A 373 1.33 14.79 -23.87
C SER A 373 0.27 15.03 -22.80
N ALA A 374 -0.30 16.25 -22.76
CA ALA A 374 -1.39 16.58 -21.85
C ALA A 374 -2.58 15.60 -22.00
N GLU A 375 -2.94 15.25 -23.23
CA GLU A 375 -4.01 14.30 -23.53
C GLU A 375 -3.73 12.91 -22.94
N TRP A 376 -2.52 12.37 -23.10
CA TRP A 376 -2.18 11.07 -22.52
C TRP A 376 -2.14 11.11 -21.00
N THR A 377 -1.63 12.19 -20.42
CA THR A 377 -1.58 12.35 -18.97
C THR A 377 -2.98 12.43 -18.35
N GLU A 378 -3.89 13.20 -18.94
CA GLU A 378 -5.30 13.27 -18.50
C GLU A 378 -5.97 11.90 -18.60
N ASN A 379 -5.87 11.25 -19.75
CA ASN A 379 -6.41 9.91 -19.99
C ASN A 379 -5.89 8.86 -18.99
N LEU A 380 -4.58 8.84 -18.73
CA LEU A 380 -3.96 7.90 -17.78
C LEU A 380 -4.35 8.23 -16.33
N THR A 381 -4.48 9.52 -15.99
CA THR A 381 -4.90 9.96 -14.65
C THR A 381 -6.33 9.52 -14.37
N ASP A 382 -7.26 9.79 -15.28
CA ASP A 382 -8.66 9.40 -15.13
C ASP A 382 -8.82 7.87 -15.07
N ALA A 383 -8.11 7.15 -15.95
CA ALA A 383 -8.11 5.69 -15.94
C ALA A 383 -7.56 5.14 -14.62
N TYR A 384 -6.48 5.72 -14.10
CA TYR A 384 -5.90 5.31 -12.83
C TYR A 384 -6.89 5.50 -11.68
N LEU A 385 -7.50 6.69 -11.58
CA LEU A 385 -8.48 6.99 -10.53
C LEU A 385 -9.69 6.06 -10.61
N PHE A 386 -10.24 5.83 -11.81
CA PHE A 386 -11.35 4.91 -12.02
C PHE A 386 -10.98 3.48 -11.61
N LEU A 387 -9.85 2.96 -12.11
CA LEU A 387 -9.44 1.57 -11.84
C LEU A 387 -9.08 1.36 -10.37
N ARG A 388 -8.47 2.35 -9.70
CA ARG A 388 -8.21 2.30 -8.25
C ARG A 388 -9.50 2.33 -7.44
N LYS A 389 -10.50 3.13 -7.83
CA LYS A 389 -11.82 3.12 -7.20
C LYS A 389 -12.50 1.76 -7.36
N ALA A 390 -12.46 1.19 -8.56
CA ALA A 390 -13.00 -0.13 -8.84
C ALA A 390 -12.28 -1.23 -8.03
N GLU A 391 -10.94 -1.19 -7.98
CA GLU A 391 -10.16 -2.13 -7.18
C GLU A 391 -10.48 -2.03 -5.69
N ASN A 392 -10.57 -0.80 -5.14
CA ASN A 392 -11.03 -0.58 -3.77
C ASN A 392 -12.43 -1.16 -3.55
N GLY A 393 -13.34 -0.96 -4.51
CA GLY A 393 -14.69 -1.51 -4.46
C GLY A 393 -14.75 -3.03 -4.37
N LEU A 394 -13.88 -3.73 -5.11
CA LEU A 394 -13.79 -5.19 -5.02
C LEU A 394 -13.28 -5.63 -3.66
N GLN A 395 -12.26 -4.93 -3.16
CA GLN A 395 -11.58 -5.29 -1.92
C GLN A 395 -12.46 -4.98 -0.70
N LEU A 396 -13.14 -3.84 -0.66
CA LEU A 396 -13.94 -3.39 0.49
C LEU A 396 -15.21 -4.21 0.70
N ARG A 397 -15.67 -4.99 -0.29
CA ARG A 397 -16.86 -5.83 -0.15
C ARG A 397 -16.67 -6.86 0.98
N GLU A 398 -15.56 -7.59 0.93
CA GLU A 398 -15.27 -8.68 1.88
C GLU A 398 -13.94 -8.53 2.62
N ASP A 399 -13.21 -7.44 2.38
CA ASP A 399 -11.84 -7.24 2.83
C ASP A 399 -10.88 -8.33 2.30
N GLN A 400 -10.92 -8.53 0.98
CA GLN A 400 -10.17 -9.58 0.29
C GLN A 400 -9.31 -9.00 -0.82
N GLN A 401 -8.14 -9.62 -1.07
CA GLN A 401 -7.23 -9.22 -2.13
C GLN A 401 -7.72 -9.76 -3.48
N ILE A 402 -8.80 -9.17 -3.98
CA ILE A 402 -9.43 -9.52 -5.25
C ILE A 402 -9.15 -8.41 -6.26
N HIS A 403 -8.85 -8.84 -7.49
CA HIS A 403 -8.62 -7.94 -8.62
C HIS A 403 -9.47 -8.29 -9.84
N ALA A 404 -10.10 -9.47 -9.85
CA ALA A 404 -10.95 -9.94 -10.95
C ALA A 404 -12.38 -9.41 -10.75
N LEU A 405 -12.98 -8.94 -11.84
CA LEU A 405 -14.37 -8.50 -11.85
C LEU A 405 -15.33 -9.68 -11.60
N PRO A 406 -16.51 -9.43 -10.98
CA PRO A 406 -17.49 -10.47 -10.70
C PRO A 406 -18.10 -11.05 -11.99
N PHE A 407 -18.23 -12.37 -12.04
CA PHE A 407 -18.85 -13.08 -13.18
C PHE A 407 -20.35 -13.33 -12.99
N GLU A 408 -20.79 -13.61 -11.76
CA GLU A 408 -22.19 -13.92 -11.47
C GLU A 408 -23.07 -12.67 -11.50
N ARG A 409 -24.24 -12.75 -12.16
CA ARG A 409 -25.18 -11.62 -12.32
C ARG A 409 -25.57 -10.94 -11.00
N GLN A 410 -25.76 -11.71 -9.94
CA GLN A 410 -26.10 -11.15 -8.63
C GLN A 410 -24.94 -10.33 -8.04
N GLN A 411 -23.71 -10.83 -8.18
CA GLN A 411 -22.51 -10.13 -7.72
C GLN A 411 -22.22 -8.89 -8.56
N GLN A 412 -22.47 -8.96 -9.87
CA GLN A 412 -22.38 -7.82 -10.79
C GLN A 412 -23.37 -6.70 -10.42
N ALA A 413 -24.63 -7.04 -10.15
CA ALA A 413 -25.64 -6.07 -9.73
C ALA A 413 -25.28 -5.42 -8.37
N HIS A 414 -24.81 -6.23 -7.41
CA HIS A 414 -24.34 -5.72 -6.12
C HIS A 414 -23.12 -4.81 -6.26
N TYR A 415 -22.17 -5.20 -7.11
CA TYR A 415 -20.97 -4.41 -7.37
C TYR A 415 -21.29 -3.10 -8.11
N ALA A 416 -22.23 -3.10 -9.06
CA ALA A 416 -22.71 -1.87 -9.69
C ALA A 416 -23.32 -0.90 -8.67
N TYR A 417 -24.10 -1.40 -7.71
CA TYR A 417 -24.61 -0.60 -6.59
C TYR A 417 -23.47 -0.01 -5.75
N LEU A 418 -22.47 -0.84 -5.39
CA LEU A 418 -21.30 -0.41 -4.61
C LEU A 418 -20.56 0.73 -5.31
N MET A 419 -20.35 0.60 -6.63
CA MET A 419 -19.70 1.63 -7.45
C MET A 419 -20.54 2.89 -7.65
N GLY A 420 -21.80 2.89 -7.19
CA GLY A 420 -22.73 4.02 -7.32
C GLY A 420 -23.22 4.24 -8.75
N VAL A 421 -23.13 3.24 -9.63
CA VAL A 421 -23.59 3.31 -11.02
C VAL A 421 -25.02 2.78 -11.15
N GLN A 422 -25.63 2.95 -12.34
CA GLN A 422 -27.00 2.51 -12.57
C GLN A 422 -27.13 0.98 -12.56
N ASP A 423 -26.27 0.29 -13.30
CA ASP A 423 -26.29 -1.15 -13.47
C ASP A 423 -24.90 -1.66 -13.93
N TRP A 424 -24.77 -2.97 -14.05
CA TRP A 424 -23.53 -3.61 -14.47
C TRP A 424 -23.09 -3.21 -15.91
N PRO A 425 -23.97 -3.19 -16.92
CA PRO A 425 -23.61 -2.72 -18.26
C PRO A 425 -23.00 -1.31 -18.27
N ALA A 426 -23.56 -0.37 -17.50
CA ALA A 426 -23.01 0.99 -17.41
C ALA A 426 -21.58 1.00 -16.86
N PHE A 427 -21.33 0.28 -15.75
CA PHE A 427 -19.97 0.12 -15.20
C PHE A 427 -19.03 -0.51 -16.23
N TYR A 428 -19.47 -1.58 -16.89
CA TYR A 428 -18.63 -2.34 -17.81
C TYR A 428 -18.21 -1.54 -19.04
N VAL A 429 -19.10 -0.70 -19.59
CA VAL A 429 -18.78 0.21 -20.70
C VAL A 429 -17.68 1.19 -20.29
N GLU A 430 -17.78 1.78 -19.10
CA GLU A 430 -16.78 2.72 -18.58
C GLU A 430 -15.44 2.02 -18.30
N TYR A 431 -15.47 0.83 -17.70
CA TYR A 431 -14.29 -0.01 -17.53
C TYR A 431 -13.60 -0.34 -18.87
N LYS A 432 -14.37 -0.71 -19.89
CA LYS A 432 -13.82 -0.99 -21.22
C LYS A 432 -13.28 0.25 -21.92
N LYS A 433 -13.92 1.41 -21.74
CA LYS A 433 -13.39 2.70 -22.22
C LYS A 433 -11.99 2.96 -21.66
N TYR A 434 -11.83 2.94 -20.34
CA TYR A 434 -10.55 3.23 -19.70
C TYR A 434 -9.48 2.18 -20.01
N THR A 435 -9.79 0.88 -19.96
CA THR A 435 -8.81 -0.16 -20.29
C THR A 435 -8.34 -0.08 -21.75
N ASN A 436 -9.23 0.26 -22.69
CA ASN A 436 -8.83 0.43 -24.09
C ASN A 436 -7.93 1.66 -24.29
N ILE A 437 -8.22 2.77 -23.60
CA ILE A 437 -7.38 3.99 -23.61
C ILE A 437 -5.97 3.67 -23.09
N VAL A 438 -5.87 3.07 -21.90
CA VAL A 438 -4.59 2.72 -21.28
C VAL A 438 -3.79 1.79 -22.19
N ASN A 439 -4.42 0.72 -22.70
CA ASN A 439 -3.74 -0.23 -23.58
C ASN A 439 -3.22 0.46 -24.85
N THR A 440 -4.02 1.35 -25.47
CA THR A 440 -3.61 2.11 -26.65
C THR A 440 -2.35 2.94 -26.35
N VAL A 441 -2.37 3.73 -25.26
CA VAL A 441 -1.22 4.53 -24.83
C VAL A 441 0.00 3.64 -24.52
N TYR A 442 -0.21 2.54 -23.83
CA TYR A 442 0.82 1.57 -23.45
C TYR A 442 1.51 0.96 -24.67
N GLN A 443 0.76 0.52 -25.69
CA GLN A 443 1.37 0.01 -26.92
C GLN A 443 2.09 1.11 -27.70
N SER A 444 1.45 2.27 -27.91
CA SER A 444 2.02 3.35 -28.73
C SER A 444 3.33 3.92 -28.17
N LEU A 445 3.43 4.06 -26.84
CA LEU A 445 4.65 4.55 -26.19
C LEU A 445 5.82 3.57 -26.26
N LEU A 446 5.52 2.28 -26.35
CA LEU A 446 6.50 1.20 -26.24
C LEU A 446 6.80 0.53 -27.58
N GLU A 447 6.29 1.08 -28.69
CA GLU A 447 6.74 0.72 -30.03
C GLU A 447 8.22 1.05 -30.20
N THR A 448 8.96 0.06 -30.71
CA THR A 448 10.43 -0.01 -30.79
C THR A 448 11.07 1.28 -31.35
N THR A 449 10.40 1.91 -32.31
CA THR A 449 10.88 3.12 -32.99
C THR A 449 10.85 4.36 -32.09
N ASN A 450 9.82 4.51 -31.24
CA ASN A 450 9.64 5.68 -30.37
C ASN A 450 10.63 5.68 -29.20
N LEU A 451 10.86 4.52 -28.58
CA LEU A 451 11.85 4.36 -27.51
C LEU A 451 13.27 4.65 -28.00
N GLN A 452 13.63 4.12 -29.18
CA GLN A 452 14.94 4.33 -29.78
C GLN A 452 15.15 5.82 -30.15
N MET A 453 14.16 6.45 -30.78
CA MET A 453 14.21 7.89 -31.13
C MET A 453 14.37 8.79 -29.89
N LYS A 454 13.59 8.55 -28.83
CA LYS A 454 13.69 9.34 -27.59
C LYS A 454 15.07 9.22 -26.93
N MET A 455 15.72 8.05 -27.02
CA MET A 455 17.07 7.85 -26.50
C MET A 455 18.18 8.43 -27.39
N ASP A 456 18.02 8.38 -28.72
CA ASP A 456 18.99 8.98 -29.64
C ASP A 456 18.99 10.51 -29.57
N MET A 457 17.84 11.14 -29.26
CA MET A 457 17.78 12.56 -28.90
C MET A 457 18.61 12.85 -27.63
N MET A 458 18.60 11.94 -26.66
CA MET A 458 19.33 12.06 -25.40
C MET A 458 20.85 11.83 -25.49
N LYS A 459 21.35 11.17 -26.54
CA LYS A 459 22.79 11.09 -26.82
C LYS A 459 23.33 12.37 -27.45
N LYS A 460 22.45 13.19 -28.02
CA LYS A 460 22.79 14.46 -28.69
C LYS A 460 22.69 15.68 -27.76
N SER A 461 22.07 15.53 -26.59
CA SER A 461 21.96 16.51 -25.50
C SER A 461 22.83 16.13 -24.32
#